data_AF-A0A0G0Z669-F1
#
_entry.id   AF-A0A0G0Z669-F1
#
_cell.length_a   1.000
_cell.length_b   1.000
_cell.length_c   1.000
_cell.angle_alpha   90.00
_cell.angle_beta   90.00
_cell.angle_gamma   90.00
#
_symmetry.space_group_name_H-M   'P 1'
#
loop_
_entity.id
_entity.type
_entity.pdbx_description
1 polymer ?
#
loop_
_entity_poly.entity_id
_entity_poly.type
_entity_poly.pdbx_seq_one_letter_code
_entity_poly.pdbx_strand_id
1 'polypeptide(L)'
;MRRKYGISTISLVPWSFGHKGFEKSLDIAEELGLDGIQALPMRGWTLEPSLYARYLDDPWDKLIISFEGAWNSGTVIQALKRRFGFGKEGYPTFLDLYLFGFGRRPEQVLKTMDKVFGWEKYISHKFSNSGYRYLLEINSDNVQIQNYIDYKHGLVWDTYHVREQGMPDWRQLLSSLPAESIKLIHFHPKDKKELAEFIAGKENELTEMLGALVDKALKDCPIIIETRPMIFRSRKSLIGRLRVIRDILFNYIG
;
A
#
# COMPACT_ATOMS: atom_id res chain seq x y z
N MET A 1 -15.56 -0.59 -17.04
CA MET A 1 -14.50 0.37 -16.61
C MET A 1 -13.15 -0.32 -16.77
N ARG A 2 -12.07 0.43 -17.03
CA ARG A 2 -10.71 -0.14 -17.06
C ARG A 2 -10.16 -0.27 -15.64
N ARG A 3 -9.32 -1.28 -15.41
CA ARG A 3 -8.58 -1.46 -14.15
C ARG A 3 -7.69 -0.24 -13.89
N LYS A 4 -7.66 0.22 -12.63
CA LYS A 4 -6.73 1.26 -12.18
C LYS A 4 -5.44 0.64 -11.67
N TYR A 5 -4.32 1.29 -11.96
CA TYR A 5 -3.01 0.92 -11.44
C TYR A 5 -2.39 2.08 -10.68
N GLY A 6 -1.89 1.83 -9.49
CA GLY A 6 -1.19 2.83 -8.70
C GLY A 6 0.12 2.31 -8.12
N ILE A 7 0.76 3.15 -7.31
CA ILE A 7 2.02 2.83 -6.64
C ILE A 7 1.98 3.31 -5.19
N SER A 8 2.49 2.49 -4.28
CA SER A 8 2.66 2.89 -2.89
C SER A 8 3.77 3.93 -2.75
N THR A 9 3.49 5.00 -2.01
CA THR A 9 4.48 6.07 -1.78
C THR A 9 5.73 5.60 -1.03
N ILE A 10 5.66 4.45 -0.35
CA ILE A 10 6.84 3.83 0.24
C ILE A 10 7.82 3.32 -0.82
N SER A 11 7.31 2.86 -1.96
CA SER A 11 8.13 2.39 -3.10
C SER A 11 8.88 3.52 -3.80
N LEU A 12 8.54 4.77 -3.50
CA LEU A 12 9.11 5.97 -4.10
C LEU A 12 10.18 6.63 -3.24
N VAL A 13 10.57 6.03 -2.11
CA VAL A 13 11.62 6.58 -1.24
C VAL A 13 12.95 6.71 -2.02
N PRO A 14 13.69 7.84 -1.87
CA PRO A 14 13.42 8.97 -0.99
C PRO A 14 12.62 10.13 -1.63
N TRP A 15 12.12 9.99 -2.85
CA TRP A 15 11.40 11.06 -3.57
C TRP A 15 10.05 11.41 -2.94
N SER A 16 9.46 10.48 -2.22
CA SER A 16 8.25 10.71 -1.42
C SER A 16 8.51 11.47 -0.10
N PHE A 17 9.72 11.98 0.17
CA PHE A 17 9.99 12.75 1.39
C PHE A 17 9.86 14.27 1.25
N GLY A 18 9.65 14.90 2.40
CA GLY A 18 9.67 16.35 2.56
C GLY A 18 8.35 17.02 2.16
N HIS A 19 8.33 18.35 2.23
CA HIS A 19 7.11 19.13 2.00
C HIS A 19 6.53 18.97 0.59
N LYS A 20 7.37 18.67 -0.42
CA LYS A 20 6.95 18.34 -1.79
C LYS A 20 6.90 16.83 -2.07
N GLY A 21 7.06 15.98 -1.06
CA GLY A 21 7.13 14.53 -1.27
C GLY A 21 5.85 13.97 -1.86
N PHE A 22 4.71 14.51 -1.45
CA PHE A 22 3.40 14.15 -1.97
C PHE A 22 3.24 14.54 -3.45
N GLU A 23 3.49 15.80 -3.78
CA GLU A 23 3.51 16.34 -5.15
C GLU A 23 4.40 15.49 -6.07
N LYS A 24 5.65 15.24 -5.65
CA LYS A 24 6.60 14.41 -6.40
C LYS A 24 6.14 12.97 -6.58
N SER A 25 5.38 12.43 -5.63
CA SER A 25 4.85 11.07 -5.75
C SER A 25 3.79 10.98 -6.85
N LEU A 26 2.95 12.01 -6.97
CA LEU A 26 1.99 12.15 -8.06
C LEU A 26 2.70 12.35 -9.40
N ASP A 27 3.67 13.26 -9.48
CA ASP A 27 4.47 13.47 -10.70
C ASP A 27 5.13 12.17 -11.18
N ILE A 28 5.63 11.35 -10.26
CA ILE A 28 6.24 10.06 -10.58
C ILE A 28 5.18 9.05 -11.06
N ALA A 29 4.02 9.00 -10.43
CA ALA A 29 2.93 8.13 -10.87
C ALA A 29 2.47 8.50 -12.29
N GLU A 30 2.32 9.79 -12.58
CA GLU A 30 1.98 10.31 -13.91
C GLU A 30 3.08 10.00 -14.95
N GLU A 31 4.36 10.21 -14.61
CA GLU A 31 5.50 9.86 -15.48
C GLU A 31 5.58 8.34 -15.79
N LEU A 32 5.02 7.53 -14.89
CA LEU A 32 4.84 6.09 -15.05
C LEU A 32 3.50 5.73 -15.71
N GLY A 33 2.68 6.69 -16.13
CA GLY A 33 1.36 6.42 -16.74
C GLY A 33 0.43 5.62 -15.82
N LEU A 34 0.58 5.78 -14.50
CA LEU A 34 -0.31 5.19 -13.49
C LEU A 34 -1.51 6.10 -13.24
N ASP A 35 -2.57 5.53 -12.68
CA ASP A 35 -3.80 6.25 -12.34
C ASP A 35 -3.68 7.05 -11.04
N GLY A 36 -2.72 6.71 -10.19
CA GLY A 36 -2.57 7.37 -8.90
C GLY A 36 -1.59 6.71 -7.94
N ILE A 37 -1.71 7.07 -6.67
CA ILE A 37 -0.88 6.56 -5.58
C ILE A 37 -1.70 5.93 -4.47
N GLN A 38 -1.04 5.05 -3.72
CA GLN A 38 -1.40 4.71 -2.34
C GLN A 38 -0.59 5.60 -1.39
N ALA A 39 -1.29 6.45 -0.64
CA ALA A 39 -0.67 7.45 0.22
C ALA A 39 -0.37 6.90 1.62
N LEU A 40 0.83 7.15 2.12
CA LEU A 40 1.21 6.92 3.51
C LEU A 40 1.61 8.26 4.14
N PRO A 41 1.53 8.41 5.48
CA PRO A 41 1.90 9.65 6.17
C PRO A 41 3.43 9.83 6.23
N MET A 42 4.04 10.02 5.05
CA MET A 42 5.48 10.09 4.88
C MET A 42 6.09 11.30 5.58
N ARG A 43 7.36 11.16 5.98
CA ARG A 43 8.09 12.17 6.72
C ARG A 43 8.15 13.48 5.93
N GLY A 44 7.72 14.54 6.59
CA GLY A 44 7.73 15.90 6.04
C GLY A 44 6.50 16.25 5.22
N TRP A 45 5.54 15.33 5.05
CA TRP A 45 4.25 15.66 4.47
C TRP A 45 3.46 16.60 5.38
N THR A 46 2.56 17.34 4.76
CA THR A 46 1.83 18.45 5.36
C THR A 46 0.66 17.99 6.22
N LEU A 47 0.27 18.84 7.17
CA LEU A 47 -0.96 18.71 7.95
C LEU A 47 -2.09 19.57 7.37
N GLU A 48 -1.80 20.42 6.39
CA GLU A 48 -2.72 21.39 5.83
C GLU A 48 -3.55 20.75 4.70
N PRO A 49 -4.88 20.59 4.87
CA PRO A 49 -5.75 20.05 3.83
C PRO A 49 -5.69 20.82 2.51
N SER A 50 -5.50 22.14 2.58
CA SER A 50 -5.42 23.02 1.39
C SER A 50 -4.20 22.77 0.51
N LEU A 51 -3.11 22.21 1.06
CA LEU A 51 -1.95 21.81 0.26
C LEU A 51 -2.22 20.54 -0.53
N TYR A 52 -3.05 19.65 0.02
CA TYR A 52 -3.71 18.57 -0.72
C TYR A 52 -4.84 19.08 -1.62
N ALA A 53 -5.03 20.38 -1.76
CA ALA A 53 -6.07 20.97 -2.59
C ALA A 53 -5.48 21.85 -3.72
N ARG A 54 -4.16 22.02 -3.83
CA ARG A 54 -3.58 22.82 -4.93
C ARG A 54 -3.69 22.19 -6.33
N TYR A 55 -4.17 20.96 -6.43
CA TYR A 55 -4.45 20.23 -7.68
C TYR A 55 -5.97 20.08 -7.91
N LEU A 56 -6.78 20.95 -7.28
CA LEU A 56 -8.26 20.94 -7.24
C LEU A 56 -8.97 21.03 -8.61
N ASP A 57 -8.26 21.23 -9.72
CA ASP A 57 -8.87 21.21 -11.06
C ASP A 57 -9.16 19.78 -11.54
N ASP A 58 -8.44 18.77 -11.01
CA ASP A 58 -8.80 17.37 -11.15
C ASP A 58 -9.32 16.87 -9.79
N PRO A 59 -10.50 16.23 -9.72
CA PRO A 59 -10.99 15.74 -8.46
C PRO A 59 -9.99 14.69 -7.95
N TRP A 60 -9.38 15.00 -6.81
CA TRP A 60 -8.32 14.27 -6.14
C TRP A 60 -8.68 12.82 -5.81
N ASP A 61 -9.98 12.52 -5.81
CA ASP A 61 -10.50 11.17 -5.70
C ASP A 61 -10.01 10.25 -6.83
N LYS A 62 -9.60 10.80 -7.97
CA LYS A 62 -9.05 10.04 -9.09
C LYS A 62 -7.60 9.64 -8.88
N LEU A 63 -6.79 10.49 -8.23
CA LEU A 63 -5.34 10.33 -8.09
C LEU A 63 -4.91 9.61 -6.79
N ILE A 64 -5.77 9.57 -5.78
CA ILE A 64 -5.57 8.74 -4.58
C ILE A 64 -6.44 7.51 -4.67
N ILE A 65 -5.81 6.36 -4.91
CA ILE A 65 -6.50 5.07 -5.01
C ILE A 65 -6.86 4.58 -3.60
N SER A 66 -5.91 4.70 -2.67
CA SER A 66 -6.02 4.26 -1.28
C SER A 66 -5.07 5.06 -0.40
N PHE A 67 -5.22 4.96 0.92
CA PHE A 67 -4.23 5.45 1.86
C PHE A 67 -4.16 4.58 3.11
N GLU A 68 -3.02 4.61 3.79
CA GLU A 68 -2.72 3.73 4.93
C GLU A 68 -2.05 4.50 6.07
N GLY A 69 -1.99 3.86 7.24
CA GLY A 69 -1.25 4.39 8.38
C GLY A 69 0.26 4.20 8.24
N ALA A 70 1.02 4.84 9.14
CA ALA A 70 2.41 4.45 9.34
C ALA A 70 2.48 3.04 9.92
N TRP A 71 3.49 2.26 9.53
CA TRP A 71 3.71 0.90 10.05
C TRP A 71 3.85 0.88 11.58
N ASN A 72 4.66 1.81 12.09
CA ASN A 72 4.79 2.09 13.51
C ASN A 72 5.04 3.59 13.69
N SER A 73 4.56 4.16 14.79
CA SER A 73 4.75 5.57 15.15
C SER A 73 5.25 5.69 16.58
N GLY A 74 5.98 6.77 16.88
CA GLY A 74 6.47 7.00 18.23
C GLY A 74 7.75 7.82 18.28
N THR A 75 8.49 7.65 19.37
CA THR A 75 9.64 8.48 19.73
C THR A 75 10.96 7.75 19.52
N VAL A 76 12.06 8.50 19.46
CA VAL A 76 13.43 7.95 19.45
C VAL A 76 13.68 7.03 20.65
N ILE A 77 13.16 7.40 21.82
CA ILE A 77 13.28 6.59 23.05
C ILE A 77 12.60 5.22 22.86
N GLN A 78 11.42 5.18 22.25
CA GLN A 78 10.74 3.92 21.95
C GLN A 78 11.51 3.08 20.92
N ALA A 79 12.11 3.71 19.91
CA ALA A 79 12.96 3.01 18.95
C ALA A 79 14.24 2.43 19.58
N LEU A 80 14.88 3.17 20.50
CA LEU A 80 15.99 2.65 21.30
C LEU A 80 15.54 1.46 22.13
N LYS A 81 14.41 1.57 22.86
CA LYS A 81 13.86 0.45 23.64
C LYS A 81 13.61 -0.78 22.76
N ARG A 82 13.03 -0.62 21.56
CA ARG A 82 12.85 -1.72 20.60
C ARG A 82 14.17 -2.32 20.14
N ARG A 83 15.17 -1.49 19.83
CA ARG A 83 16.51 -1.95 19.40
C ARG A 83 17.21 -2.82 20.45
N PHE A 84 16.99 -2.55 21.73
CA PHE A 84 17.60 -3.27 22.85
C PHE A 84 16.68 -4.35 23.47
N GLY A 85 15.57 -4.71 22.82
CA GLY A 85 14.68 -5.78 23.29
C GLY A 85 13.73 -5.42 24.45
N PHE A 86 13.68 -4.14 24.84
CA PHE A 86 12.74 -3.62 25.85
C PHE A 86 11.47 -3.01 25.23
N GLY A 87 11.30 -3.17 23.92
CA GLY A 87 10.18 -2.59 23.17
C GLY A 87 8.89 -3.40 23.31
N LYS A 88 7.76 -2.73 23.20
CA LYS A 88 6.44 -3.37 23.02
C LYS A 88 6.12 -3.47 21.53
N GLU A 89 5.17 -4.33 21.19
CA GLU A 89 4.53 -4.31 19.86
C GLU A 89 4.03 -2.89 19.55
N GLY A 90 4.23 -2.43 18.32
CA GLY A 90 3.90 -1.06 17.89
C GLY A 90 4.96 0.00 18.17
N TYR A 91 6.05 -0.29 18.90
CA TYR A 91 7.16 0.66 19.01
C TYR A 91 7.86 0.82 17.66
N PRO A 92 8.25 2.03 17.24
CA PRO A 92 8.89 2.22 15.94
C PRO A 92 10.31 1.65 15.92
N THR A 93 10.76 1.20 14.77
CA THR A 93 12.17 1.04 14.43
C THR A 93 12.78 2.40 14.06
N PHE A 94 14.10 2.49 13.95
CA PHE A 94 14.75 3.67 13.37
C PHE A 94 14.35 3.92 11.91
N LEU A 95 14.04 2.86 11.17
CA LEU A 95 13.52 2.99 9.81
C LEU A 95 12.13 3.63 9.81
N ASP A 96 11.23 3.23 10.71
CA ASP A 96 9.90 3.85 10.85
C ASP A 96 10.01 5.36 11.15
N LEU A 97 10.91 5.74 12.07
CA LEU A 97 11.16 7.14 12.40
C LEU A 97 11.75 7.93 11.21
N TYR A 98 12.59 7.27 10.43
CA TYR A 98 13.15 7.85 9.21
C TYR A 98 12.07 8.08 8.14
N LEU A 99 11.20 7.10 7.94
CA LEU A 99 10.16 7.08 6.91
C LEU A 99 8.98 7.99 7.22
N PHE A 100 8.48 7.99 8.46
CA PHE A 100 7.22 8.65 8.85
C PHE A 100 7.42 9.85 9.78
N GLY A 101 8.56 9.94 10.46
CA GLY A 101 8.84 10.98 11.44
C GLY A 101 8.54 10.53 12.88
N PHE A 102 8.34 11.50 13.77
CA PHE A 102 8.30 11.26 15.22
C PHE A 102 6.97 11.64 15.86
N GLY A 103 6.71 11.03 17.01
CA GLY A 103 5.59 11.34 17.88
C GLY A 103 4.26 11.05 17.19
N ARG A 104 3.31 11.98 17.35
CA ARG A 104 1.94 11.88 16.81
C ARG A 104 1.79 12.40 15.38
N ARG A 105 2.91 12.80 14.74
CA ARG A 105 2.85 13.45 13.43
C ARG A 105 2.26 12.54 12.35
N PRO A 106 2.67 11.25 12.23
CA PRO A 106 2.08 10.36 11.23
C PRO A 106 0.56 10.22 11.37
N GLU A 107 0.06 10.12 12.60
CA GLU A 107 -1.37 10.01 12.90
C GLU A 107 -2.13 11.31 12.59
N GLN A 108 -1.50 12.46 12.78
CA GLN A 108 -2.09 13.75 12.39
C GLN A 108 -2.18 13.87 10.86
N VAL A 109 -1.14 13.46 10.13
CA VAL A 109 -1.17 13.43 8.66
C VAL A 109 -2.26 12.47 8.17
N LEU A 110 -2.35 11.27 8.75
CA LEU A 110 -3.40 10.29 8.44
C LEU A 110 -4.81 10.87 8.66
N LYS A 111 -5.05 11.56 9.78
CA LYS A 111 -6.34 12.24 10.03
C LYS A 111 -6.63 13.34 9.02
N THR A 112 -5.60 14.03 8.51
CA THR A 112 -5.78 15.00 7.43
C THR A 112 -6.13 14.29 6.13
N MET A 113 -5.45 13.20 5.77
CA MET A 113 -5.76 12.39 4.59
C MET A 113 -7.19 11.88 4.62
N ASP A 114 -7.62 11.33 5.76
CA ASP A 114 -8.99 10.87 5.96
C ASP A 114 -10.02 11.98 5.68
N LYS A 115 -9.84 13.16 6.29
CA LYS A 115 -10.74 14.30 6.07
C LYS A 115 -10.85 14.73 4.61
N VAL A 116 -9.81 14.48 3.81
CA VAL A 116 -9.73 14.91 2.40
C VAL A 116 -10.18 13.81 1.45
N PHE A 117 -9.81 12.55 1.70
CA PHE A 117 -9.97 11.44 0.77
C PHE A 117 -11.10 10.47 1.14
N GLY A 118 -11.60 10.50 2.38
CA GLY A 118 -12.67 9.64 2.88
C GLY A 118 -12.19 8.27 3.41
N TRP A 119 -12.72 7.84 4.55
CA TRP A 119 -12.38 6.56 5.20
C TRP A 119 -12.54 5.33 4.29
N GLU A 120 -13.39 5.38 3.27
CA GLU A 120 -13.63 4.26 2.35
C GLU A 120 -12.38 3.86 1.55
N LYS A 121 -11.40 4.76 1.44
CA LYS A 121 -10.10 4.50 0.82
C LYS A 121 -9.00 4.14 1.83
N TYR A 122 -9.29 4.22 3.12
CA TYR A 122 -8.34 3.87 4.17
C TYR A 122 -8.14 2.35 4.19
N ILE A 123 -6.89 1.92 4.30
CA ILE A 123 -6.51 0.54 4.53
C ILE A 123 -6.14 0.37 6.00
N SER A 124 -6.80 -0.58 6.66
CA SER A 124 -6.45 -0.98 8.02
C SER A 124 -5.88 -2.39 8.05
N HIS A 125 -4.84 -2.57 8.84
CA HIS A 125 -4.27 -3.90 9.12
C HIS A 125 -4.90 -4.56 10.35
N LYS A 126 -5.75 -3.86 11.11
CA LYS A 126 -6.39 -4.42 12.32
C LYS A 126 -7.91 -4.33 12.23
N PHE A 127 -8.57 -5.44 12.48
CA PHE A 127 -10.01 -5.48 12.61
C PHE A 127 -10.48 -4.70 13.86
N SER A 128 -11.50 -3.85 13.70
CA SER A 128 -12.15 -3.11 14.78
C SER A 128 -13.66 -3.14 14.63
N ASN A 129 -14.35 -3.59 15.68
CA ASN A 129 -15.82 -3.64 15.74
C ASN A 129 -16.49 -2.24 15.78
N SER A 130 -15.71 -1.18 16.04
CA SER A 130 -16.26 0.14 16.36
C SER A 130 -16.44 1.07 15.14
N GLY A 131 -16.29 0.58 13.91
CA GLY A 131 -16.46 1.42 12.73
C GLY A 131 -16.03 0.74 11.44
N TYR A 132 -16.94 -0.03 10.85
CA TYR A 132 -16.80 -0.60 9.52
C TYR A 132 -16.85 0.53 8.47
N ARG A 133 -15.72 1.14 8.15
CA ARG A 133 -15.66 2.24 7.17
C ARG A 133 -14.46 2.18 6.23
N TYR A 134 -13.62 1.17 6.35
CA TYR A 134 -12.33 1.08 5.68
C TYR A 134 -12.22 -0.16 4.80
N LEU A 135 -11.07 -0.35 4.16
CA LEU A 135 -10.66 -1.60 3.55
C LEU A 135 -9.79 -2.38 4.53
N LEU A 136 -10.07 -3.66 4.75
CA LEU A 136 -9.27 -4.50 5.65
C LEU A 136 -8.22 -5.27 4.85
N GLU A 137 -6.96 -5.10 5.21
CA GLU A 137 -5.89 -5.93 4.67
C GLU A 137 -5.90 -7.33 5.28
N ILE A 138 -5.80 -8.34 4.42
CA ILE A 138 -5.75 -9.74 4.84
C ILE A 138 -4.39 -10.04 5.48
N ASN A 139 -4.41 -10.48 6.74
CA ASN A 139 -3.22 -10.90 7.49
C ASN A 139 -3.55 -12.00 8.52
N SER A 140 -2.50 -12.54 9.17
CA SER A 140 -2.59 -13.59 10.21
C SER A 140 -3.57 -13.30 11.34
N ASP A 141 -3.78 -12.02 11.65
CA ASP A 141 -4.48 -11.60 12.86
C ASP A 141 -6.00 -11.48 12.62
N ASN A 142 -6.44 -11.59 11.37
CA ASN A 142 -7.82 -11.39 10.96
C ASN A 142 -8.60 -12.72 10.83
N VAL A 143 -8.66 -13.50 11.92
CA VAL A 143 -9.43 -14.76 12.04
C VAL A 143 -10.94 -14.60 11.72
N GLN A 144 -11.43 -13.36 11.58
CA GLN A 144 -12.83 -13.02 11.33
C GLN A 144 -13.08 -12.36 9.97
N ILE A 145 -12.27 -12.64 8.93
CA ILE A 145 -12.48 -12.11 7.57
C ILE A 145 -13.92 -12.30 7.08
N GLN A 146 -14.55 -13.44 7.40
CA GLN A 146 -15.94 -13.70 7.02
C GLN A 146 -16.91 -12.66 7.60
N ASN A 147 -16.78 -12.32 8.89
CA ASN A 147 -17.61 -11.32 9.53
C ASN A 147 -17.46 -9.95 8.86
N TYR A 148 -16.27 -9.62 8.34
CA TYR A 148 -16.01 -8.32 7.70
C TYR A 148 -16.66 -8.20 6.32
N ILE A 149 -16.64 -9.28 5.52
CA ILE A 149 -17.26 -9.34 4.19
C ILE A 149 -18.77 -9.13 4.29
N ASP A 150 -19.40 -9.69 5.32
CA ASP A 150 -20.85 -9.60 5.52
C ASP A 150 -21.32 -8.14 5.73
N TYR A 151 -20.44 -7.28 6.25
CA TYR A 151 -20.69 -5.83 6.36
C TYR A 151 -20.48 -5.08 5.02
N LYS A 152 -20.19 -5.79 3.92
CA LYS A 152 -19.96 -5.24 2.56
C LYS A 152 -18.78 -4.27 2.46
N HIS A 153 -17.85 -4.32 3.40
CA HIS A 153 -16.58 -3.59 3.28
C HIS A 153 -15.55 -4.43 2.53
N GLY A 154 -14.65 -3.73 1.84
CA GLY A 154 -13.70 -4.36 0.94
C GLY A 154 -12.48 -4.93 1.62
N LEU A 155 -11.94 -5.99 1.05
CA LEU A 155 -10.66 -6.56 1.43
C LEU A 155 -9.55 -6.01 0.52
N VAL A 156 -8.40 -5.79 1.12
CA VAL A 156 -7.13 -5.61 0.40
C VAL A 156 -6.41 -6.95 0.41
N TRP A 157 -6.13 -7.46 -0.78
CA TRP A 157 -5.30 -8.64 -0.96
C TRP A 157 -3.86 -8.20 -1.21
N ASP A 158 -3.04 -8.21 -0.16
CA ASP A 158 -1.60 -8.02 -0.31
C ASP A 158 -0.90 -9.35 -0.55
N THR A 159 -0.24 -9.48 -1.72
CA THR A 159 0.38 -10.75 -2.10
C THR A 159 1.50 -11.16 -1.17
N TYR A 160 2.23 -10.23 -0.53
CA TYR A 160 3.27 -10.58 0.45
C TYR A 160 2.64 -11.05 1.76
N HIS A 161 1.73 -10.27 2.32
CA HIS A 161 1.15 -10.56 3.64
C HIS A 161 0.39 -11.88 3.66
N VAL A 162 -0.40 -12.19 2.64
CA VAL A 162 -1.13 -13.46 2.56
C VAL A 162 -0.19 -14.67 2.53
N ARG A 163 0.97 -14.57 1.85
CA ARG A 163 1.93 -15.67 1.76
C ARG A 163 2.77 -15.82 3.03
N GLU A 164 3.16 -14.72 3.65
CA GLU A 164 4.19 -14.73 4.70
C GLU A 164 3.62 -14.69 6.12
N GLN A 165 2.40 -14.20 6.30
CA GLN A 165 1.73 -14.19 7.59
C GLN A 165 0.88 -15.46 7.79
N GLY A 166 1.38 -16.59 7.27
CA GLY A 166 0.92 -17.91 7.68
C GLY A 166 -0.55 -18.18 7.40
N MET A 167 -1.08 -17.76 6.24
CA MET A 167 -2.33 -18.33 5.72
C MET A 167 -1.95 -19.58 4.91
N PRO A 168 -2.00 -20.79 5.52
CA PRO A 168 -1.36 -21.98 4.95
C PRO A 168 -1.98 -22.44 3.63
N ASP A 169 -3.20 -21.99 3.30
CA ASP A 169 -3.82 -22.24 2.01
C ASP A 169 -4.55 -21.00 1.49
N TRP A 170 -3.78 -20.09 0.88
CA TRP A 170 -4.34 -18.91 0.25
C TRP A 170 -5.27 -19.24 -0.92
N ARG A 171 -5.13 -20.41 -1.57
CA ARG A 171 -6.02 -20.83 -2.66
C ARG A 171 -7.39 -21.17 -2.11
N GLN A 172 -7.45 -21.93 -1.01
CA GLN A 172 -8.70 -22.21 -0.32
C GLN A 172 -9.36 -20.90 0.14
N LEU A 173 -8.61 -19.99 0.76
CA LEU A 173 -9.12 -18.67 1.13
C LEU A 173 -9.70 -17.94 -0.09
N LEU A 174 -8.92 -17.76 -1.15
CA LEU A 174 -9.36 -17.07 -2.37
C LEU A 174 -10.63 -17.70 -2.96
N SER A 175 -10.72 -19.03 -2.95
CA SER A 175 -11.88 -19.75 -3.46
C SER A 175 -13.16 -19.46 -2.67
N SER A 176 -13.03 -19.33 -1.34
CA SER A 176 -14.13 -19.07 -0.41
C SER A 176 -14.67 -17.63 -0.45
N LEU A 177 -13.85 -16.67 -0.90
CA LEU A 177 -14.23 -15.27 -0.94
C LEU A 177 -15.14 -14.97 -2.13
N PRO A 178 -16.15 -14.11 -2.01
CA PRO A 178 -16.83 -13.54 -3.18
C PRO A 178 -15.88 -12.67 -4.02
N ALA A 179 -16.06 -12.63 -5.33
CA ALA A 179 -15.20 -11.83 -6.22
C ALA A 179 -15.24 -10.34 -5.87
N GLU A 180 -16.42 -9.86 -5.50
CA GLU A 180 -16.71 -8.48 -5.13
C GLU A 180 -16.14 -8.07 -3.78
N SER A 181 -15.71 -9.00 -2.92
CA SER A 181 -15.15 -8.65 -1.62
C SER A 181 -13.72 -8.13 -1.75
N ILE A 182 -12.98 -8.50 -2.81
CA ILE A 182 -11.63 -7.99 -3.08
C ILE A 182 -11.78 -6.63 -3.78
N LYS A 183 -11.37 -5.56 -3.10
CA LYS A 183 -11.49 -4.17 -3.61
C LYS A 183 -10.17 -3.54 -3.99
N LEU A 184 -9.05 -4.16 -3.60
CA LEU A 184 -7.71 -3.69 -3.90
C LEU A 184 -6.75 -4.88 -3.85
N ILE A 185 -5.78 -4.90 -4.76
CA ILE A 185 -4.69 -5.87 -4.74
C ILE A 185 -3.37 -5.11 -4.57
N HIS A 186 -2.53 -5.50 -3.63
CA HIS A 186 -1.13 -5.06 -3.63
C HIS A 186 -0.28 -6.11 -4.34
N PHE A 187 0.34 -5.69 -5.45
CA PHE A 187 1.45 -6.41 -6.02
C PHE A 187 2.69 -6.18 -5.14
N HIS A 188 2.95 -7.13 -4.25
CA HIS A 188 3.98 -7.05 -3.24
C HIS A 188 4.91 -8.27 -3.30
N PRO A 189 6.05 -8.17 -4.01
CA PRO A 189 7.10 -9.18 -3.99
C PRO A 189 7.78 -9.25 -2.63
N LYS A 190 8.06 -10.47 -2.14
CA LYS A 190 8.68 -10.68 -0.83
C LYS A 190 10.08 -10.12 -0.72
N ASP A 191 10.84 -10.13 -1.81
CA ASP A 191 12.21 -9.66 -1.84
C ASP A 191 12.67 -9.29 -3.26
N LYS A 192 13.94 -8.90 -3.38
CA LYS A 192 14.56 -8.52 -4.65
C LYS A 192 14.70 -9.70 -5.63
N LYS A 193 14.84 -10.92 -5.12
CA LYS A 193 14.99 -12.13 -5.93
C LYS A 193 13.66 -12.47 -6.58
N GLU A 194 12.57 -12.50 -5.81
CA GLU A 194 11.23 -12.76 -6.34
C GLU A 194 10.80 -11.68 -7.34
N LEU A 195 11.09 -10.41 -7.06
CA LEU A 195 10.85 -9.34 -8.04
C LEU A 195 11.66 -9.54 -9.32
N ALA A 196 12.90 -9.99 -9.24
CA ALA A 196 13.72 -10.26 -10.42
C ALA A 196 13.21 -11.48 -11.20
N GLU A 197 12.72 -12.51 -10.52
CA GLU A 197 12.07 -13.68 -11.13
C GLU A 197 10.79 -13.28 -11.87
N PHE A 198 9.93 -12.47 -11.23
CA PHE A 198 8.75 -11.90 -11.88
C PHE A 198 9.11 -11.10 -13.14
N ILE A 199 10.11 -10.22 -13.06
CA ILE A 199 10.59 -9.44 -14.21
C ILE A 199 11.14 -10.36 -15.33
N ALA A 200 11.74 -11.48 -14.97
CA ALA A 200 12.25 -12.46 -15.93
C ALA A 200 11.15 -13.37 -16.51
N GLY A 201 9.88 -13.18 -16.12
CA GLY A 201 8.76 -14.03 -16.55
C GLY A 201 8.84 -15.46 -15.99
N LYS A 202 9.55 -15.66 -14.87
CA LYS A 202 9.64 -16.97 -14.22
C LYS A 202 8.40 -17.22 -13.38
N GLU A 203 7.86 -18.42 -13.51
CA GLU A 203 6.80 -18.89 -12.62
C GLU A 203 7.33 -19.06 -11.19
N ASN A 204 6.63 -18.44 -10.26
CA ASN A 204 6.78 -18.59 -8.83
C ASN A 204 5.42 -18.38 -8.13
N GLU A 205 5.40 -18.51 -6.81
CA GLU A 205 4.16 -18.37 -6.04
C GLU A 205 3.52 -16.97 -6.19
N LEU A 206 4.33 -15.90 -6.40
CA LEU A 206 3.80 -14.56 -6.65
C LEU A 206 3.03 -14.53 -7.97
N THR A 207 3.62 -15.02 -9.06
CA THR A 207 2.94 -15.05 -10.37
C THR A 207 1.69 -15.92 -10.32
N GLU A 208 1.74 -17.07 -9.65
CA GLU A 208 0.59 -17.96 -9.52
C GLU A 208 -0.56 -17.32 -8.74
N MET A 209 -0.25 -16.72 -7.58
CA MET A 209 -1.25 -15.99 -6.79
C MET A 209 -1.84 -14.82 -7.58
N LEU A 210 -1.00 -14.08 -8.29
CA LEU A 210 -1.43 -12.94 -9.09
C LEU A 210 -2.36 -13.36 -10.23
N GLY A 211 -2.05 -14.46 -10.92
CA GLY A 211 -2.93 -15.04 -11.94
C GLY A 211 -4.29 -15.43 -11.37
N ALA A 212 -4.29 -16.18 -10.25
CA ALA A 212 -5.52 -16.60 -9.58
C ALA A 212 -6.36 -15.41 -9.10
N LEU A 213 -5.73 -14.35 -8.59
CA LEU A 213 -6.42 -13.13 -8.16
C LEU A 213 -7.06 -12.38 -9.33
N VAL A 214 -6.38 -12.31 -10.47
CA VAL A 214 -6.89 -11.62 -11.66
C VAL A 214 -8.09 -12.35 -12.26
N ASP A 215 -8.08 -13.68 -12.20
CA ASP A 215 -9.21 -14.52 -12.62
C ASP A 215 -10.40 -14.39 -11.66
N LYS A 216 -10.15 -14.26 -10.36
CA LYS A 216 -11.18 -14.22 -9.32
C LYS A 216 -11.79 -12.83 -9.10
N ALA A 217 -10.97 -11.79 -9.02
CA ALA A 217 -11.40 -10.44 -8.66
C ALA A 217 -12.14 -9.74 -9.81
N LEU A 218 -12.87 -8.68 -9.48
CA LEU A 218 -13.53 -7.87 -10.51
C LEU A 218 -12.51 -7.27 -11.49
N LYS A 219 -12.88 -7.16 -12.77
CA LYS A 219 -12.00 -6.64 -13.83
C LYS A 219 -11.51 -5.21 -13.58
N ASP A 220 -12.28 -4.42 -12.83
CA ASP A 220 -11.94 -3.05 -12.46
C ASP A 220 -11.27 -2.94 -11.07
N CYS A 221 -11.02 -4.06 -10.39
CA CYS A 221 -10.33 -4.08 -9.10
C CYS A 221 -8.93 -3.46 -9.23
N PRO A 222 -8.65 -2.35 -8.53
CA PRO A 222 -7.37 -1.65 -8.63
C PRO A 222 -6.19 -2.47 -8.11
N ILE A 223 -5.01 -2.19 -8.66
CA ILE A 223 -3.73 -2.80 -8.26
C ILE A 223 -2.73 -1.73 -7.85
N ILE A 224 -2.11 -1.90 -6.69
CA ILE A 224 -1.03 -1.06 -6.19
C ILE A 224 0.29 -1.80 -6.35
N ILE A 225 1.25 -1.18 -7.03
CA ILE A 225 2.64 -1.63 -7.02
C ILE A 225 3.23 -1.27 -5.66
N GLU A 226 3.50 -2.28 -4.84
CA GLU A 226 4.12 -2.13 -3.53
C GLU A 226 5.43 -2.90 -3.49
N THR A 227 6.52 -2.17 -3.72
CA THR A 227 7.87 -2.69 -3.54
C THR A 227 8.49 -2.10 -2.29
N ARG A 228 9.27 -2.93 -1.58
CA ARG A 228 10.08 -2.47 -0.44
C ARG A 228 10.88 -1.22 -0.83
N PRO A 229 11.03 -0.24 0.07
CA PRO A 229 11.74 1.00 -0.23
C PRO A 229 13.15 0.71 -0.79
N MET A 230 13.35 1.09 -2.05
CA MET A 230 14.61 0.91 -2.77
C MET A 230 15.32 2.25 -2.87
N ILE A 231 16.45 2.39 -2.18
CA ILE A 231 17.26 3.61 -2.27
C ILE A 231 17.98 3.62 -3.61
N PHE A 232 17.43 4.33 -4.59
CA PHE A 232 18.07 4.56 -5.87
C PHE A 232 18.95 5.81 -5.83
N ARG A 233 20.06 5.78 -6.58
CA ARG A 233 20.98 6.92 -6.72
C ARG A 233 20.37 8.08 -7.53
N SER A 234 19.37 7.82 -8.40
CA SER A 234 18.75 8.84 -9.25
C SER A 234 17.29 8.53 -9.59
N ARG A 235 16.50 9.58 -9.84
CA ARG A 235 15.08 9.47 -10.24
C ARG A 235 14.94 8.65 -11.52
N LYS A 236 15.84 8.88 -12.49
CA LYS A 236 15.87 8.14 -13.76
C LYS A 236 15.99 6.62 -13.54
N SER A 237 16.81 6.18 -12.57
CA SER A 237 16.96 4.75 -12.26
C SER A 237 15.71 4.17 -11.60
N LEU A 238 15.07 4.93 -10.70
CA LEU A 238 13.80 4.53 -10.09
C LEU A 238 12.72 4.36 -11.18
N ILE A 239 12.50 5.41 -11.98
CA ILE A 239 11.49 5.43 -13.04
C ILE A 239 11.74 4.30 -14.04
N GLY A 240 12.98 4.12 -14.50
CA GLY A 240 13.32 3.06 -15.44
C GLY A 240 12.95 1.67 -14.91
N ARG A 241 13.23 1.38 -13.64
CA ARG A 241 12.87 0.09 -13.04
C ARG A 241 11.38 -0.06 -12.82
N LEU A 242 10.72 0.96 -12.28
CA LEU A 242 9.27 0.93 -12.05
C LEU A 242 8.49 0.80 -13.36
N ARG A 243 9.00 1.39 -14.45
CA ARG A 243 8.43 1.25 -15.78
C ARG A 243 8.48 -0.20 -16.27
N VAL A 244 9.60 -0.89 -16.09
CA VAL A 244 9.72 -2.32 -16.42
C VAL A 244 8.72 -3.15 -15.61
N ILE A 245 8.62 -2.89 -14.30
CA ILE A 245 7.67 -3.60 -13.42
C ILE A 245 6.23 -3.36 -13.89
N ARG A 246 5.87 -2.09 -14.13
CA ARG A 246 4.56 -1.70 -14.66
C ARG A 246 4.25 -2.41 -15.96
N ASP A 247 5.15 -2.38 -16.94
CA ASP A 247 4.91 -2.94 -18.27
C ASP A 247 4.67 -4.45 -18.21
N ILE A 248 5.46 -5.15 -17.41
CA ILE A 248 5.29 -6.59 -17.20
C ILE A 248 3.97 -6.86 -16.47
N LEU A 249 3.67 -6.08 -15.42
CA LEU A 249 2.41 -6.21 -14.68
C LEU A 249 1.18 -5.94 -15.56
N PHE A 250 1.26 -4.94 -16.44
CA PHE A 250 0.19 -4.60 -17.38
C PHE A 250 0.02 -5.71 -18.41
N ASN A 251 1.09 -6.29 -18.93
CA ASN A 251 0.98 -7.40 -19.87
C ASN A 251 0.51 -8.69 -19.20
N TYR A 252 0.80 -8.88 -17.91
CA TYR A 252 0.41 -10.08 -17.17
C TYR A 252 -1.06 -10.03 -16.70
N ILE A 253 -1.60 -8.84 -16.44
CA ILE A 253 -2.91 -8.65 -15.79
C ILE A 253 -3.92 -7.88 -16.66
N GLY A 254 -3.43 -7.05 -17.58
CA GLY A 254 -4.22 -6.11 -18.39
C GLY A 254 -5.06 -6.75 -19.47
#